data_AF-M3YTT2-F1
#
_entry.id   AF-M3YTT2-F1
#
_cell.length_a   1.000
_cell.length_b   1.000
_cell.length_c   1.000
_cell.angle_alpha   90.00
_cell.angle_beta   90.00
_cell.angle_gamma   90.00
#
_symmetry.space_group_name_H-M   'P 1'
#
loop_
_entity.id
_entity.type
_entity.pdbx_description
1 polymer ?
#
loop_
_entity_poly.entity_id
_entity_poly.type
_entity_poly.pdbx_seq_one_letter_code
_entity_poly.pdbx_strand_id
1 'polypeptide(L)' 'MLQSGIWGVFGKPQGTVTMVHTRQVIMSFHAKLLNKKHVAEALHRAKFKFAGAR' A
#
# COMPACT_ATOMS: atom_id res chain seq x y z
N MET A 1 -25.57 -4.98 -27.91
CA MET A 1 -24.21 -4.95 -27.32
C MET A 1 -23.46 -6.15 -27.86
N LEU A 2 -22.55 -5.97 -28.82
CA LEU A 2 -21.77 -7.08 -29.38
C LEU A 2 -20.67 -7.42 -28.39
N GLN A 3 -20.81 -8.53 -27.65
CA GLN A 3 -19.74 -9.02 -26.78
C GLN A 3 -18.65 -9.63 -27.66
N SER A 4 -17.68 -8.81 -28.07
CA SER A 4 -16.40 -9.33 -28.54
C SER A 4 -15.76 -10.08 -27.38
N GLY A 5 -15.46 -11.37 -27.57
CA GLY A 5 -14.86 -12.23 -26.55
C GLY A 5 -13.41 -11.83 -26.20
N ILE A 6 -12.49 -12.80 -26.20
CA ILE A 6 -11.10 -12.63 -25.72
C ILE A 6 -10.14 -12.24 -26.87
N TRP A 7 -10.54 -11.34 -27.76
CA TRP A 7 -9.66 -10.87 -28.85
C TRP A 7 -9.44 -9.36 -28.73
N GLY A 8 -8.18 -8.94 -28.59
CA GLY A 8 -7.81 -7.53 -28.38
C GLY A 8 -8.00 -7.00 -26.96
N VAL A 9 -7.94 -7.85 -25.93
CA VAL A 9 -8.15 -7.47 -24.51
C VAL A 9 -6.87 -6.88 -23.89
N PHE A 10 -6.29 -5.85 -24.52
CA PHE A 10 -5.29 -5.03 -23.83
C PHE A 10 -6.04 -3.97 -23.00
N GLY A 11 -5.93 -4.10 -21.68
CA GLY A 11 -6.63 -3.22 -20.73
C GLY A 11 -6.14 -1.77 -20.81
N LYS A 12 -7.02 -0.83 -20.46
CA LYS A 12 -6.61 0.55 -20.18
C LYS A 12 -5.91 0.60 -18.82
N PRO A 13 -4.96 1.52 -18.60
CA PRO A 13 -4.34 1.69 -17.30
C PRO A 13 -5.41 2.06 -16.26
N GLN A 14 -5.56 1.24 -15.23
CA GLN A 14 -6.60 1.40 -14.20
C GLN A 14 -6.08 2.03 -12.90
N GLY A 15 -4.76 2.08 -12.72
CA GLY A 15 -4.13 2.69 -11.55
C GLY A 15 -2.63 2.45 -11.50
N THR A 16 -2.01 2.99 -10.46
CA THR A 16 -0.58 2.81 -10.17
C THR A 16 -0.45 1.99 -8.90
N VAL A 17 0.47 1.04 -8.91
CA VAL A 17 0.83 0.23 -7.75
C VAL A 17 2.31 0.43 -7.45
N THR A 18 2.66 0.46 -6.17
CA THR A 18 4.06 0.44 -5.73
C THR A 18 4.49 -1.00 -5.48
N MET A 19 5.53 -1.45 -6.17
CA MET A 19 6.17 -2.74 -5.90
C MET A 19 7.05 -2.63 -4.65
N VAL A 20 6.80 -3.48 -3.65
CA VAL A 20 7.57 -3.51 -2.40
C VAL A 20 8.21 -4.87 -2.19
N HIS A 21 9.45 -4.88 -1.72
CA HIS A 21 10.17 -6.12 -1.37
C HIS A 21 9.95 -6.51 0.10
N THR A 22 10.13 -7.80 0.42
CA THR A 22 10.09 -8.30 1.80
C THR A 22 11.18 -7.59 2.62
N ARG A 23 10.76 -6.82 3.64
CA ARG A 23 11.58 -5.94 4.51
C ARG A 23 11.91 -4.54 3.98
N GLN A 24 11.28 -4.09 2.91
CA GLN A 24 11.38 -2.70 2.51
C GLN A 24 10.65 -1.79 3.51
N VAL A 25 11.27 -0.67 3.89
CA VAL A 25 10.63 0.34 4.72
C VAL A 25 9.61 1.11 3.88
N ILE A 26 8.32 1.00 4.23
CA ILE A 26 7.21 1.64 3.52
C ILE A 26 6.95 3.05 4.07
N MET A 27 7.00 3.19 5.41
CA MET A 27 6.76 4.45 6.12
C MET A 27 7.82 4.64 7.18
N SER A 28 8.31 5.87 7.32
CA SER A 28 9.25 6.29 8.37
C SER A 28 8.75 7.57 9.03
N PHE A 29 9.16 7.81 10.27
CA PHE A 29 8.75 8.98 11.03
C PHE A 29 9.93 9.54 11.82
N HIS A 30 9.94 10.86 12.01
CA HIS A 30 10.92 11.54 12.86
C HIS A 30 10.18 12.29 13.98
N ALA A 31 10.47 11.92 15.23
CA ALA A 31 9.84 12.54 16.40
C ALA A 31 10.80 12.57 17.60
N LYS A 32 10.50 13.45 18.56
CA LYS A 32 11.18 13.49 19.86
C LYS A 32 10.93 12.19 20.64
N LEU A 33 11.89 11.79 21.48
CA LEU A 33 11.84 10.54 22.25
C LEU A 33 10.59 10.41 23.14
N LEU A 34 10.10 11.55 23.66
CA LEU A 34 8.88 11.63 24.48
C LEU A 34 7.63 11.11 23.74
N ASN A 35 7.59 11.22 22.42
CA ASN A 35 6.42 10.87 21.61
C ASN A 35 6.45 9.42 21.09
N LYS A 36 7.39 8.60 21.57
CA LYS A 36 7.62 7.23 21.07
C LYS A 36 6.35 6.37 21.08
N LYS A 37 5.55 6.44 22.15
CA LYS A 37 4.30 5.68 22.26
C LYS A 37 3.27 6.10 21.21
N HIS A 38 3.15 7.40 20.99
CA HIS A 38 2.24 7.97 20.01
C HIS A 38 2.62 7.57 18.57
N VAL A 39 3.92 7.62 18.25
CA VAL A 39 4.42 7.21 16.94
C VAL A 39 4.21 5.71 16.69
N ALA A 40 4.43 4.87 17.70
CA ALA A 40 4.19 3.43 17.59
C ALA A 40 2.71 3.11 17.30
N GLU A 41 1.79 3.80 17.98
CA GLU A 41 0.35 3.63 17.76
C GLU A 41 -0.08 4.14 16.37
N ALA A 42 0.47 5.27 15.92
CA ALA A 42 0.21 5.79 14.58
C ALA A 42 0.66 4.82 13.48
N LEU A 43 1.84 4.22 13.63
CA LEU A 43 2.34 3.20 12.70
C LEU A 43 1.47 1.94 12.71
N HIS A 44 1.03 1.50 13.89
CA HIS A 44 0.12 0.36 14.01
C HIS A 44 -1.22 0.60 13.28
N ARG A 45 -1.80 1.79 13.43
CA ARG A 45 -3.03 2.19 12.72
C ARG A 45 -2.82 2.30 11.21
N ALA A 46 -1.69 2.86 10.78
CA ALA A 46 -1.36 3.02 9.36
C ALA A 46 -1.18 1.67 8.65
N LYS A 47 -0.62 0.67 9.35
CA LYS A 47 -0.39 -0.68 8.83
C LYS A 47 -1.66 -1.33 8.25
N PHE A 48 -2.83 -1.11 8.86
CA PHE A 48 -4.11 -1.67 8.39
C PHE A 48 -4.60 -1.15 7.04
N LYS A 49 -4.05 -0.04 6.54
CA LYS A 49 -4.37 0.48 5.20
C LYS A 49 -3.68 -0.30 4.07
N PHE A 50 -2.72 -1.16 4.40
CA PHE A 50 -1.97 -1.96 3.44
C PHE A 50 -2.45 -3.41 3.43
N ALA A 51 -2.64 -3.96 2.24
CA ALA A 51 -2.97 -5.37 2.07
C ALA A 51 -1.82 -6.27 2.56
N GLY A 52 -2.16 -7.43 3.14
CA GLY A 52 -1.17 -8.40 3.64
C GLY A 52 -0.57 -8.06 5.01
N ALA A 53 -1.01 -6.98 5.64
CA ALA A 53 -0.49 -6.52 6.91
C ALA A 53 -1.29 -7.11 8.09
N ARG A 54 -1.03 -8.37 8.44
CA ARG A 54 -1.55 -9.03 9.66
C ARG A 54 -0.70 -8.69 10.88
#